data_AF-A0A383AN21-F1
#
_entry.id   AF-A0A383AN21-F1
#
_cell.length_a   1.000
_cell.length_b   1.000
_cell.length_c   1.000
_cell.angle_alpha   90.00
_cell.angle_beta   90.00
_cell.angle_gamma   90.00
#
_symmetry.space_group_name_H-M   'P 1'
#
loop_
_entity.id
_entity.type
_entity.pdbx_description
1 polymer ?
#
loop_
_entity_poly.entity_id
_entity_poly.type
_entity_poly.pdbx_seq_one_letter_code
_entity_poly.pdbx_strand_id
1 'polypeptide(L)'
;GRVDLKPYFAALMNHRDRLQKNPSIAAEVAREAKLNEKYFAKLVGLLFADNPALLLRRVRDDLRMAHPHAAWRIAGDVAAWQGRLWSFGKVGQIGREGRPDAWMNVVNPLTAQQELKLKIPANAKGEISVFLAAGDGGDGAAGDMVRWIRPRVMLKDQPAIPLTAIKGLAQSASLLQLNELGRTGKYLSVIATAERNGKTIEETARGLGFNPRVLANWVAAVQLGKFASPQVTGHYPSKMFRVGDYEVIR
;
A
#
# COMPACT_ATOMS: atom_id res chain seq x y z
N GLY A 1 1.99 8.64 -27.58
CA GLY A 1 2.91 8.34 -26.47
C GLY A 1 2.67 9.31 -25.33
N ARG A 2 2.94 8.93 -24.08
CA ARG A 2 2.89 9.86 -22.94
C ARG A 2 4.12 10.76 -23.00
N VAL A 3 3.94 12.07 -22.91
CA VAL A 3 5.06 13.03 -22.86
C VAL A 3 5.72 12.89 -21.51
N ASP A 4 7.04 12.70 -21.47
CA ASP A 4 7.80 12.82 -20.23
C ASP A 4 7.88 14.30 -19.85
N LEU A 5 7.18 14.68 -18.78
CA LEU A 5 7.07 16.07 -18.32
C LEU A 5 8.28 16.52 -17.49
N LYS A 6 9.11 15.59 -16.99
CA LYS A 6 10.26 15.92 -16.14
C LYS A 6 11.21 16.94 -16.78
N PRO A 7 11.68 16.76 -18.02
CA PRO A 7 12.62 17.72 -18.62
C PRO A 7 11.94 19.07 -18.94
N TYR A 8 10.62 19.08 -19.19
CA TYR A 8 9.86 20.33 -19.38
C TYR A 8 9.77 21.13 -18.07
N PHE A 9 9.43 20.48 -16.96
CA PHE A 9 9.40 21.16 -15.65
C PHE A 9 10.79 21.60 -15.17
N ALA A 10 11.85 20.85 -15.50
CA ALA A 10 13.23 21.28 -15.21
C ALA A 10 13.59 22.57 -15.96
N ALA A 11 13.29 22.65 -17.27
CA ALA A 11 13.50 23.86 -18.05
C ALA A 11 12.65 25.04 -17.56
N LEU A 12 11.38 24.80 -17.20
CA LEU A 12 10.51 25.83 -16.60
C LEU A 12 11.10 26.42 -15.31
N MET A 13 11.67 25.58 -14.44
CA MET A 13 12.27 26.04 -13.18
C MET A 13 13.57 26.80 -13.42
N ASN A 14 14.46 26.28 -14.27
CA ASN A 14 15.76 26.90 -14.54
C ASN A 14 15.64 28.27 -15.21
N HIS A 15 14.59 28.48 -16.02
CA HIS A 15 14.34 29.73 -16.73
C HIS A 15 13.12 30.49 -16.19
N ARG A 16 12.66 30.16 -14.97
CA ARG A 16 11.41 30.67 -14.39
C ARG A 16 11.30 32.18 -14.46
N ASP A 17 12.33 32.88 -13.98
CA ASP A 17 12.30 34.34 -13.87
C ASP A 17 12.32 35.01 -15.25
N ARG A 18 13.02 34.42 -16.23
CA ARG A 18 13.02 34.89 -17.63
C ARG A 18 11.63 34.69 -18.26
N LEU A 19 11.04 33.52 -18.07
CA LEU A 19 9.74 33.15 -18.61
C LEU A 19 8.59 33.92 -17.96
N GLN A 20 8.69 34.24 -16.67
CA GLN A 20 7.69 35.05 -15.97
C GLN A 20 7.69 36.50 -16.47
N LYS A 21 8.87 37.07 -16.76
CA LYS A 21 9.00 38.42 -17.32
C LYS A 21 8.57 38.49 -18.78
N ASN A 22 8.88 37.46 -19.56
CA ASN A 22 8.56 37.42 -20.97
C ASN A 22 8.23 35.99 -21.43
N PRO A 23 6.97 35.54 -21.37
CA PRO A 23 6.56 34.21 -21.82
C PRO A 23 6.84 33.92 -23.30
N SER A 24 7.04 34.95 -24.14
CA SER A 24 7.29 34.77 -25.58
C SER A 24 8.63 34.10 -25.90
N ILE A 25 9.59 34.10 -24.96
CA ILE A 25 10.89 33.42 -25.14
C ILE A 25 10.79 31.89 -25.00
N ALA A 26 9.60 31.34 -24.75
CA ALA A 26 9.43 29.91 -24.51
C ALA A 26 10.03 29.02 -25.62
N ALA A 27 9.93 29.43 -26.89
CA ALA A 27 10.50 28.68 -28.00
C ALA A 27 12.04 28.67 -27.99
N GLU A 28 12.67 29.76 -27.55
CA GLU A 28 14.13 29.86 -27.37
C GLU A 28 14.60 28.94 -26.24
N VAL A 29 13.95 29.04 -25.07
CA VAL A 29 14.26 28.18 -23.91
C VAL A 29 14.08 26.70 -24.25
N ALA A 30 13.05 26.35 -25.02
CA ALA A 30 12.84 24.99 -25.48
C ALA A 30 13.98 24.50 -26.39
N ARG A 31 14.51 25.35 -27.28
CA ARG A 31 15.67 25.02 -28.12
C ARG A 31 16.93 24.81 -27.30
N GLU A 32 17.22 25.72 -26.36
CA GLU A 32 18.34 25.59 -25.41
C GLU A 32 18.28 24.26 -24.65
N ALA A 33 17.08 23.90 -24.18
CA ALA A 33 16.83 22.67 -23.42
C ALA A 33 16.61 21.42 -24.28
N LYS A 34 16.68 21.50 -25.62
CA LYS A 34 16.42 20.41 -26.56
C LYS A 34 15.02 19.77 -26.39
N LEU A 35 14.00 20.59 -26.16
CA LEU A 35 12.61 20.21 -25.97
C LEU A 35 11.74 20.54 -27.19
N ASN A 36 10.54 19.97 -27.25
CA ASN A 36 9.57 20.34 -28.28
C ASN A 36 9.06 21.77 -28.04
N GLU A 37 9.42 22.69 -28.93
CA GLU A 37 9.10 24.12 -28.82
C GLU A 37 7.59 24.39 -28.70
N LYS A 38 6.78 23.79 -29.57
CA LYS A 38 5.33 23.98 -29.58
C LYS A 38 4.68 23.50 -28.29
N TYR A 39 5.14 22.37 -27.76
CA TYR A 39 4.61 21.82 -26.52
C TYR A 39 5.04 22.65 -25.31
N PHE A 40 6.32 23.03 -25.24
CA PHE A 40 6.84 23.86 -24.15
C PHE A 40 6.16 25.24 -24.12
N ALA A 41 5.97 25.88 -25.26
CA ALA A 41 5.24 27.14 -25.37
C ALA A 41 3.78 27.03 -24.86
N LYS A 42 3.07 25.94 -25.20
CA LYS A 42 1.73 25.67 -24.66
C LYS A 42 1.76 25.50 -23.14
N LEU A 43 2.75 24.77 -22.62
CA LEU A 43 2.90 24.54 -21.19
C LEU A 43 3.18 25.85 -20.43
N VAL A 44 4.06 26.71 -20.97
CA VAL A 44 4.32 28.05 -20.43
C VAL A 44 3.04 28.89 -20.44
N GLY A 45 2.34 28.95 -21.57
CA GLY A 45 1.08 29.70 -21.67
C GLY A 45 0.04 29.26 -20.64
N LEU A 46 -0.09 27.95 -20.44
CA LEU A 46 -1.01 27.38 -19.45
C LEU A 46 -0.63 27.73 -18.00
N LEU A 47 0.66 27.62 -17.66
CA LEU A 47 1.16 27.76 -16.28
C LEU A 47 1.49 29.20 -15.89
N PHE A 48 1.60 30.11 -16.84
CA PHE A 48 1.84 31.53 -16.58
C PHE A 48 0.64 32.43 -16.90
N ALA A 49 -0.46 31.90 -17.44
CA ALA A 49 -1.71 32.66 -17.65
C ALA A 49 -2.21 33.36 -16.37
N ASP A 50 -2.88 34.51 -16.49
CA ASP A 50 -3.31 35.27 -15.32
C ASP A 50 -4.42 34.57 -14.51
N ASN A 51 -5.32 33.84 -15.19
CA ASN A 51 -6.44 33.13 -14.57
C ASN A 51 -6.37 31.61 -14.82
N PRO A 52 -5.68 30.83 -13.97
CA PRO A 52 -5.54 29.39 -14.17
C PRO A 52 -6.79 28.65 -13.69
N ALA A 53 -7.00 27.44 -14.23
CA ALA A 53 -7.91 26.49 -13.60
C ALA A 53 -7.46 26.17 -12.16
N LEU A 54 -8.41 25.97 -11.23
CA LEU A 54 -8.14 25.71 -9.81
C LEU A 54 -7.13 24.56 -9.60
N LEU A 55 -7.26 23.48 -10.39
CA LEU A 55 -6.36 22.34 -10.33
C LEU A 55 -4.89 22.70 -10.66
N LEU A 56 -4.67 23.70 -11.52
CA LEU A 56 -3.33 24.12 -11.90
C LEU A 56 -2.70 25.08 -10.89
N ARG A 57 -3.49 25.68 -10.00
CA ARG A 57 -3.02 26.66 -9.02
C ARG A 57 -1.90 26.10 -8.15
N ARG A 58 -2.10 24.89 -7.59
CA ARG A 58 -1.08 24.22 -6.78
C ARG A 58 0.22 23.97 -7.56
N VAL A 59 0.12 23.50 -8.80
CA VAL A 59 1.30 23.28 -9.66
C VAL A 59 2.05 24.58 -9.92
N ARG A 60 1.34 25.70 -10.08
CA ARG A 60 1.94 27.03 -10.26
C ARG A 60 2.58 27.55 -9.00
N ASP A 61 1.93 27.41 -7.85
CA ASP A 61 2.47 27.83 -6.56
C ASP A 61 3.73 27.02 -6.23
N ASP A 62 3.69 25.71 -6.48
CA ASP A 62 4.87 24.85 -6.42
C ASP A 62 5.98 25.34 -7.36
N LEU A 63 5.67 25.71 -8.61
CA LEU A 63 6.68 26.24 -9.55
C LEU A 63 7.28 27.58 -9.10
N ARG A 64 6.48 28.46 -8.49
CA ARG A 64 6.92 29.76 -7.98
C ARG A 64 7.82 29.63 -6.77
N MET A 65 7.51 28.69 -5.87
CA MET A 65 8.19 28.57 -4.57
C MET A 65 9.30 27.52 -4.55
N ALA A 66 9.26 26.51 -5.43
CA ALA A 66 10.15 25.36 -5.31
C ALA A 66 11.58 25.61 -5.83
N HIS A 67 12.51 24.87 -5.24
CA HIS A 67 13.90 24.75 -5.70
C HIS A 67 13.96 24.03 -7.07
N PRO A 68 14.94 24.31 -7.94
CA PRO A 68 15.13 23.63 -9.24
C PRO A 68 15.11 22.09 -9.20
N HIS A 69 15.39 21.49 -8.04
CA HIS A 69 15.33 20.04 -7.85
C HIS A 69 13.90 19.49 -7.62
N ALA A 70 12.85 20.32 -7.63
CA ALA A 70 11.47 19.86 -7.43
C ALA A 70 10.77 19.44 -8.73
N ALA A 71 11.41 19.58 -9.90
CA ALA A 71 10.81 19.28 -11.20
C ALA A 71 10.27 17.84 -11.29
N TRP A 72 10.98 16.87 -10.72
CA TRP A 72 10.54 15.47 -10.69
C TRP A 72 9.27 15.28 -9.84
N ARG A 73 9.13 16.02 -8.72
CA ARG A 73 7.96 15.96 -7.85
C ARG A 73 6.74 16.51 -8.59
N ILE A 74 6.84 17.71 -9.16
CA ILE A 74 5.73 18.33 -9.89
C ILE A 74 5.32 17.48 -11.10
N ALA A 75 6.28 16.96 -11.87
CA ALA A 75 5.99 16.04 -12.96
C ALA A 75 5.28 14.77 -12.48
N GLY A 76 5.67 14.24 -11.32
CA GLY A 76 5.03 13.10 -10.66
C GLY A 76 3.59 13.39 -10.24
N ASP A 77 3.35 14.56 -9.64
CA ASP A 77 2.02 15.01 -9.23
C ASP A 77 1.07 15.14 -10.44
N VAL A 78 1.54 15.75 -11.53
CA VAL A 78 0.78 15.87 -12.79
C VAL A 78 0.51 14.50 -13.41
N ALA A 79 1.49 13.58 -13.40
CA ALA A 79 1.31 12.23 -13.90
C ALA A 79 0.28 11.44 -13.08
N ALA A 80 0.27 11.62 -11.75
CA ALA A 80 -0.72 11.02 -10.86
C ALA A 80 -2.13 11.55 -11.16
N TRP A 81 -2.29 12.85 -11.43
CA TRP A 81 -3.57 13.42 -11.87
C TRP A 81 -4.01 12.90 -13.22
N GLN A 82 -3.10 12.83 -14.21
CA GLN A 82 -3.42 12.26 -15.52
C GLN A 82 -3.95 10.83 -15.40
N GLY A 83 -3.37 10.01 -14.52
CA GLY A 83 -3.83 8.64 -14.28
C GLY A 83 -5.21 8.53 -13.62
N ARG A 84 -5.69 9.60 -12.96
CA ARG A 84 -7.00 9.63 -12.29
C ARG A 84 -8.09 10.31 -13.10
N LEU A 85 -7.71 11.28 -13.93
CA LEU A 85 -8.62 12.06 -14.76
C LEU A 85 -8.82 11.47 -16.16
N TRP A 86 -7.97 10.51 -16.55
CA TRP A 86 -8.02 9.92 -17.88
C TRP A 86 -7.88 8.40 -17.83
N SER A 87 -8.71 7.72 -18.62
CA SER A 87 -8.49 6.33 -18.99
C SER A 87 -7.87 6.27 -20.40
N PHE A 88 -6.85 5.43 -20.55
CA PHE A 88 -6.12 5.29 -21.80
C PHE A 88 -6.46 3.95 -22.45
N GLY A 89 -7.12 3.98 -23.61
CA GLY A 89 -7.44 2.79 -24.39
C GLY A 89 -6.20 2.24 -25.11
N LYS A 90 -6.20 0.92 -25.39
CA LYS A 90 -5.17 0.33 -26.26
C LYS A 90 -5.38 0.83 -27.70
N VAL A 91 -4.39 1.52 -28.23
CA VAL A 91 -4.33 1.97 -29.63
C VAL A 91 -4.35 0.72 -30.52
N GLY A 92 -5.50 0.43 -31.13
CA GLY A 92 -5.75 -0.81 -31.90
C GLY A 92 -7.12 -1.45 -31.64
N GLN A 93 -7.82 -1.07 -30.57
CA GLN A 93 -9.21 -1.50 -30.29
C GLN A 93 -10.20 -0.34 -30.17
N ILE A 94 -9.82 0.84 -30.64
CA ILE A 94 -10.63 2.07 -30.60
C ILE A 94 -11.74 1.96 -31.65
N GLY A 95 -12.98 2.32 -31.29
CA GLY A 95 -14.12 2.36 -32.20
C GLY A 95 -14.82 1.01 -32.48
N ARG A 96 -14.55 -0.04 -31.67
CA ARG A 96 -15.33 -1.29 -31.70
C ARG A 96 -16.51 -1.21 -30.73
N GLU A 97 -17.59 -1.92 -31.02
CA GLU A 97 -18.78 -1.97 -30.17
C GLU A 97 -18.41 -2.38 -28.73
N GLY A 98 -18.81 -1.57 -27.74
CA GLY A 98 -18.46 -1.76 -26.33
C GLY A 98 -17.02 -1.38 -25.93
N ARG A 99 -16.24 -0.74 -26.80
CA ARG A 99 -14.87 -0.26 -26.52
C ARG A 99 -14.79 1.27 -26.56
N PRO A 100 -13.73 1.87 -25.99
CA PRO A 100 -13.61 3.33 -25.96
C PRO A 100 -13.46 3.93 -27.35
N ASP A 101 -14.19 5.01 -27.61
CA ASP A 101 -14.22 5.74 -28.89
C ASP A 101 -12.93 6.55 -29.14
N ALA A 102 -12.18 6.84 -28.08
CA ALA A 102 -10.92 7.54 -28.16
C ALA A 102 -9.81 6.80 -27.38
N TRP A 103 -8.56 7.07 -27.76
CA TRP A 103 -7.39 6.59 -27.06
C TRP A 103 -7.25 7.21 -25.64
N MET A 104 -7.83 8.39 -25.42
CA MET A 104 -7.95 9.09 -24.13
C MET A 104 -9.42 9.41 -23.85
N ASN A 105 -9.94 8.96 -22.72
CA ASN A 105 -11.31 9.24 -22.29
C ASN A 105 -11.29 9.87 -20.90
N VAL A 106 -12.11 10.91 -20.72
CA VAL A 106 -12.24 11.62 -19.45
C VAL A 106 -12.84 10.68 -18.41
N VAL A 107 -12.28 10.70 -17.21
CA VAL A 107 -12.81 10.03 -16.02
C VAL A 107 -13.22 11.12 -15.04
N ASN A 108 -14.46 11.06 -14.55
CA ASN A 108 -14.90 11.91 -13.45
C ASN A 108 -14.52 11.24 -12.11
N PRO A 109 -13.53 11.74 -11.37
CA PRO A 109 -13.08 11.12 -10.13
C PRO A 109 -13.93 11.55 -8.92
N LEU A 110 -14.91 12.45 -9.08
CA LEU A 110 -15.68 12.99 -7.98
C LEU A 110 -16.57 11.92 -7.36
N THR A 111 -16.34 11.67 -6.06
CA THR A 111 -17.14 10.76 -5.25
C THR A 111 -17.44 11.40 -3.91
N ALA A 112 -18.66 11.17 -3.38
CA ALA A 112 -19.05 11.61 -2.04
C ALA A 112 -18.33 10.83 -0.93
N GLN A 113 -17.82 9.63 -1.24
CA GLN A 113 -17.12 8.78 -0.29
C GLN A 113 -16.02 7.97 -0.98
N GLN A 114 -14.87 7.86 -0.32
CA GLN A 114 -13.76 7.02 -0.78
C GLN A 114 -13.23 6.15 0.36
N GLU A 115 -13.02 4.87 0.07
CA GLU A 115 -12.31 3.97 0.99
C GLU A 115 -10.80 4.07 0.76
N LEU A 116 -10.05 4.30 1.84
CA LEU A 116 -8.59 4.30 1.83
C LEU A 116 -8.06 3.00 2.43
N LYS A 117 -7.21 2.30 1.69
CA LYS A 117 -6.53 1.08 2.13
C LYS A 117 -5.03 1.27 2.00
N LEU A 118 -4.34 1.27 3.14
CA LEU A 118 -2.89 1.29 3.20
C LEU A 118 -2.40 -0.11 3.58
N LYS A 119 -1.59 -0.72 2.71
CA LYS A 119 -0.95 -2.00 3.03
C LYS A 119 0.24 -1.73 3.94
N ILE A 120 0.22 -2.35 5.13
CA ILE A 120 1.36 -2.31 6.04
C ILE A 120 2.41 -3.32 5.54
N PRO A 121 3.68 -2.92 5.31
CA PRO A 121 4.73 -3.83 4.90
C PRO A 121 5.00 -4.91 5.96
N ALA A 122 5.06 -6.17 5.55
CA ALA A 122 5.27 -7.30 6.47
C ALA A 122 6.65 -7.29 7.15
N ASN A 123 7.62 -6.62 6.54
CA ASN A 123 9.00 -6.49 7.01
C ASN A 123 9.29 -5.13 7.66
N ALA A 124 8.26 -4.33 7.97
CA ALA A 124 8.45 -3.06 8.66
C ALA A 124 9.05 -3.32 10.05
N LYS A 125 10.15 -2.63 10.36
CA LYS A 125 10.79 -2.63 11.68
C LYS A 125 10.57 -1.26 12.30
N GLY A 126 10.16 -1.22 13.56
CA GLY A 126 9.90 0.02 14.29
C GLY A 126 8.47 0.55 14.11
N GLU A 127 8.30 1.83 14.44
CA GLU A 127 7.00 2.51 14.40
C GLU A 127 6.59 2.85 12.96
N ILE A 128 5.30 2.67 12.65
CA ILE A 128 4.72 3.04 11.36
C ILE A 128 3.73 4.17 11.59
N SER A 129 4.12 5.38 11.19
CA SER A 129 3.26 6.56 11.28
C SER A 129 2.43 6.73 10.00
N VAL A 130 1.13 6.96 10.17
CA VAL A 130 0.19 7.21 9.07
C VAL A 130 -0.49 8.56 9.32
N PHE A 131 -0.44 9.43 8.32
CA PHE A 131 -1.05 10.75 8.37
C PHE A 131 -2.23 10.81 7.40
N LEU A 132 -3.32 11.44 7.84
CA LEU A 132 -4.46 11.76 7.00
C LEU A 132 -4.41 13.26 6.68
N ALA A 133 -4.48 13.59 5.42
CA ALA A 133 -4.53 14.97 4.94
C ALA A 133 -5.68 15.11 3.95
N ALA A 134 -6.39 16.23 4.06
CA ALA A 134 -7.37 16.68 3.09
C ALA A 134 -6.99 18.09 2.63
N GLY A 135 -7.30 18.41 1.38
CA GLY A 135 -7.17 19.76 0.82
C GLY A 135 -8.53 20.27 0.39
N ASP A 136 -8.59 21.57 0.12
CA ASP A 136 -9.79 22.36 -0.14
C ASP A 136 -10.12 22.53 -1.63
N GLY A 137 -9.67 21.61 -2.49
CA GLY A 137 -9.89 21.74 -3.94
C GLY A 137 -9.22 22.93 -4.64
N GLY A 138 -8.56 23.85 -3.91
CA GLY A 138 -7.85 25.01 -4.42
C GLY A 138 -8.66 26.32 -4.47
N ASP A 139 -9.94 26.32 -4.10
CA ASP A 139 -10.79 27.51 -3.95
C ASP A 139 -10.88 28.02 -2.50
N GLY A 140 -10.30 27.29 -1.55
CA GLY A 140 -10.24 27.67 -0.15
C GLY A 140 -11.25 26.87 0.68
N ALA A 141 -10.99 26.73 1.98
CA ALA A 141 -11.75 25.82 2.84
C ALA A 141 -13.21 26.25 3.17
N ALA A 142 -13.74 27.30 2.54
CA ALA A 142 -15.05 27.84 2.86
C ALA A 142 -16.16 26.91 2.37
N GLY A 143 -16.84 26.23 3.30
CA GLY A 143 -17.90 25.27 2.99
C GLY A 143 -17.41 23.83 2.82
N ASP A 144 -16.10 23.60 2.94
CA ASP A 144 -15.49 22.29 2.79
C ASP A 144 -15.52 21.47 4.08
N MET A 145 -15.93 20.21 3.98
CA MET A 145 -15.92 19.27 5.09
C MET A 145 -15.46 17.89 4.65
N VAL A 146 -14.43 17.35 5.31
CA VAL A 146 -14.00 15.96 5.17
C VAL A 146 -14.22 15.23 6.49
N ARG A 147 -14.98 14.12 6.42
CA ARG A 147 -15.26 13.27 7.59
C ARG A 147 -14.55 11.92 7.47
N TRP A 148 -13.57 11.69 8.35
CA TRP A 148 -12.88 10.41 8.46
C TRP A 148 -13.72 9.44 9.31
N ILE A 149 -14.15 8.33 8.73
CA ILE A 149 -15.03 7.37 9.40
C ILE A 149 -14.44 5.95 9.39
N ARG A 150 -14.77 5.18 10.44
CA ARG A 150 -14.42 3.75 10.59
C ARG A 150 -12.92 3.43 10.42
N PRO A 151 -12.00 4.13 11.11
CA PRO A 151 -10.58 3.80 11.05
C PRO A 151 -10.34 2.46 11.75
N ARG A 152 -9.70 1.53 11.04
CA ARG A 152 -9.52 0.13 11.50
C ARG A 152 -8.27 -0.51 10.90
N VAL A 153 -7.66 -1.41 11.66
CA VAL A 153 -6.61 -2.33 11.19
C VAL A 153 -7.27 -3.63 10.74
N MET A 154 -6.83 -4.16 9.61
CA MET A 154 -7.29 -5.44 9.10
C MET A 154 -6.10 -6.39 9.02
N LEU A 155 -6.22 -7.52 9.70
CA LEU A 155 -5.31 -8.66 9.59
C LEU A 155 -5.96 -9.67 8.65
N LYS A 156 -5.14 -10.40 7.87
CA LYS A 156 -5.65 -11.42 6.94
C LYS A 156 -6.44 -12.48 7.74
N ASP A 157 -7.65 -12.78 7.26
CA ASP A 157 -8.56 -13.79 7.85
C ASP A 157 -8.94 -13.53 9.31
N GLN A 158 -8.88 -12.27 9.76
CA GLN A 158 -9.25 -11.85 11.10
C GLN A 158 -10.31 -10.75 11.07
N PRO A 159 -11.14 -10.61 12.13
CA PRO A 159 -12.03 -9.48 12.28
C PRO A 159 -11.27 -8.15 12.24
N ALA A 160 -11.89 -7.12 11.67
CA ALA A 160 -11.31 -5.78 11.67
C ALA A 160 -11.25 -5.20 13.09
N ILE A 161 -10.12 -4.61 13.45
CA ILE A 161 -9.86 -4.03 14.76
C ILE A 161 -9.99 -2.51 14.65
N PRO A 162 -11.00 -1.86 15.28
CA PRO A 162 -11.10 -0.40 15.30
C PRO A 162 -9.85 0.22 15.93
N LEU A 163 -9.38 1.37 15.42
CA LEU A 163 -8.20 2.04 16.01
C LEU A 163 -8.43 2.42 17.48
N THR A 164 -9.68 2.70 17.86
CA THR A 164 -10.09 2.96 19.25
C THR A 164 -9.86 1.76 20.19
N ALA A 165 -9.88 0.53 19.66
CA ALA A 165 -9.69 -0.69 20.42
C ALA A 165 -8.22 -1.13 20.52
N ILE A 166 -7.29 -0.50 19.78
CA ILE A 166 -5.89 -0.94 19.73
C ILE A 166 -5.20 -0.83 21.08
N LYS A 167 -5.48 0.22 21.86
CA LYS A 167 -4.82 0.43 23.17
C LYS A 167 -5.10 -0.73 24.14
N GLY A 168 -6.30 -1.31 24.09
CA GLY A 168 -6.67 -2.47 24.91
C GLY A 168 -6.17 -3.80 24.35
N LEU A 169 -5.78 -3.86 23.07
CA LEU A 169 -5.49 -5.10 22.37
C LEU A 169 -4.34 -5.89 23.02
N ALA A 170 -3.26 -5.21 23.42
CA ALA A 170 -2.12 -5.87 24.08
C ALA A 170 -2.50 -6.47 25.43
N GLN A 171 -3.31 -5.75 26.22
CA GLN A 171 -3.82 -6.24 27.50
C GLN A 171 -4.80 -7.41 27.29
N SER A 172 -5.74 -7.29 26.36
CA SER A 172 -6.67 -8.37 26.02
C SER A 172 -5.95 -9.62 25.51
N ALA A 173 -4.90 -9.45 24.69
CA ALA A 173 -4.06 -10.56 24.22
C ALA A 173 -3.31 -11.22 25.38
N SER A 174 -2.74 -10.42 26.29
CA SER A 174 -2.05 -10.93 27.48
C SER A 174 -2.99 -11.71 28.40
N LEU A 175 -4.19 -11.18 28.65
CA LEU A 175 -5.22 -11.87 29.45
C LEU A 175 -5.70 -13.16 28.78
N LEU A 176 -5.90 -13.15 27.46
CA LEU A 176 -6.26 -14.35 26.70
C LEU A 176 -5.15 -15.40 26.84
N GLN A 177 -3.88 -15.01 26.70
CA GLN A 177 -2.75 -15.91 26.85
C GLN A 177 -2.69 -16.51 28.26
N LEU A 178 -2.83 -15.69 29.31
CA LEU A 178 -2.86 -16.16 30.69
C LEU A 178 -4.02 -17.12 30.96
N ASN A 179 -5.21 -16.82 30.46
CA ASN A 179 -6.39 -17.67 30.60
C ASN A 179 -6.19 -19.03 29.91
N GLU A 180 -5.62 -19.06 28.71
CA GLU A 180 -5.36 -20.32 28.00
C GLU A 180 -4.20 -21.11 28.63
N LEU A 181 -3.18 -20.45 29.17
CA LEU A 181 -2.12 -21.10 29.96
C LEU A 181 -2.67 -21.73 31.25
N GLY A 182 -3.61 -21.06 31.92
CA GLY A 182 -4.31 -21.64 33.08
C GLY A 182 -5.11 -22.91 32.73
N ARG A 183 -5.42 -23.12 31.44
CA ARG A 183 -6.12 -24.31 30.93
C ARG A 183 -5.18 -25.40 30.43
N THR A 184 -3.87 -25.27 30.56
CA THR A 184 -2.88 -26.27 30.09
C THR A 184 -3.22 -27.69 30.52
N GLY A 185 -3.56 -27.92 31.79
CA GLY A 185 -3.93 -29.26 32.26
C GLY A 185 -5.14 -29.85 31.53
N LYS A 186 -6.13 -29.02 31.17
CA LYS A 186 -7.31 -29.45 30.40
C LYS A 186 -6.95 -29.77 28.96
N TYR A 187 -6.07 -28.98 28.33
CA TYR A 187 -5.53 -29.26 27.01
C TYR A 187 -4.81 -30.63 26.99
N LEU A 188 -3.89 -30.86 27.92
CA LEU A 188 -3.14 -32.11 28.02
C LEU A 188 -4.05 -33.31 28.31
N SER A 189 -5.05 -33.15 29.17
CA SER A 189 -6.04 -34.19 29.49
C SER A 189 -6.84 -34.63 28.27
N VAL A 190 -7.26 -33.69 27.42
CA VAL A 190 -7.95 -34.03 26.15
C VAL A 190 -7.04 -34.84 25.23
N ILE A 191 -5.78 -34.42 25.08
CA ILE A 191 -4.83 -35.11 24.20
C ILE A 191 -4.59 -36.54 24.72
N ALA A 192 -4.32 -36.72 26.02
CA ALA A 192 -4.14 -38.03 26.64
C ALA A 192 -5.39 -38.92 26.54
N THR A 193 -6.59 -38.34 26.69
CA THR A 193 -7.86 -39.07 26.58
C THR A 193 -8.13 -39.53 25.14
N ALA A 194 -7.83 -38.67 24.17
CA ALA A 194 -7.97 -39.01 22.75
C ALA A 194 -7.03 -40.18 22.39
N GLU A 195 -5.78 -40.13 22.83
CA GLU A 195 -4.79 -41.20 22.61
C GLU A 195 -5.23 -42.51 23.27
N ARG A 196 -5.59 -42.48 24.56
CA ARG A 196 -5.99 -43.68 25.32
C ARG A 196 -7.22 -44.38 24.73
N ASN A 197 -8.17 -43.60 24.22
CA ASN A 197 -9.44 -44.12 23.72
C ASN A 197 -9.47 -44.30 22.20
N GLY A 198 -8.38 -43.99 21.49
CA GLY A 198 -8.31 -44.07 20.02
C GLY A 198 -9.27 -43.12 19.30
N LYS A 199 -9.71 -42.03 19.93
CA LYS A 199 -10.63 -41.05 19.36
C LYS A 199 -9.86 -39.88 18.75
N THR A 200 -10.51 -39.13 17.87
CA THR A 200 -9.92 -37.90 17.33
C THR A 200 -9.84 -36.80 18.40
N ILE A 201 -8.90 -35.86 18.22
CA ILE A 201 -8.75 -34.70 19.11
C ILE A 201 -10.02 -33.84 19.06
N GLU A 202 -10.61 -33.68 17.88
CA GLU A 202 -11.80 -32.88 17.62
C GLU A 202 -13.04 -33.45 18.31
N GLU A 203 -13.21 -34.77 18.31
CA GLU A 203 -14.30 -35.44 19.04
C GLU A 203 -14.13 -35.30 20.55
N THR A 204 -12.91 -35.45 21.04
CA THR A 204 -12.61 -35.38 22.48
C THR A 204 -12.68 -33.95 23.01
N ALA A 205 -12.38 -32.95 22.18
CA ALA A 205 -12.44 -31.52 22.53
C ALA A 205 -13.85 -30.90 22.38
N ARG A 206 -14.81 -31.62 21.78
CA ARG A 206 -16.11 -31.07 21.40
C ARG A 206 -16.88 -30.55 22.63
N GLY A 207 -17.38 -29.32 22.55
CA GLY A 207 -18.16 -28.68 23.62
C GLY A 207 -17.33 -28.18 24.80
N LEU A 208 -16.01 -28.40 24.83
CA LEU A 208 -15.13 -27.95 25.92
C LEU A 208 -14.61 -26.51 25.75
N GLY A 209 -15.01 -25.84 24.67
CA GLY A 209 -14.71 -24.42 24.44
C GLY A 209 -13.21 -24.11 24.36
N PHE A 210 -12.42 -25.01 23.78
CA PHE A 210 -10.99 -24.76 23.56
C PHE A 210 -10.75 -23.88 22.35
N ASN A 211 -9.73 -23.02 22.43
CA ASN A 211 -9.21 -22.36 21.24
C ASN A 211 -8.55 -23.41 20.31
N PRO A 212 -9.02 -23.58 19.06
CA PRO A 212 -8.52 -24.61 18.15
C PRO A 212 -7.04 -24.47 17.80
N ARG A 213 -6.54 -23.24 17.65
CA ARG A 213 -5.11 -22.99 17.35
C ARG A 213 -4.24 -23.35 18.53
N VAL A 214 -4.66 -23.01 19.75
CA VAL A 214 -3.92 -23.35 20.97
C VAL A 214 -3.93 -24.86 21.21
N LEU A 215 -5.06 -25.55 20.97
CA LEU A 215 -5.13 -27.02 21.03
C LEU A 215 -4.17 -27.65 20.03
N ALA A 216 -4.18 -27.20 18.77
CA ALA A 216 -3.27 -27.69 17.74
C ALA A 216 -1.80 -27.48 18.12
N ASN A 217 -1.46 -26.32 18.70
CA ASN A 217 -0.11 -26.05 19.19
C ASN A 217 0.29 -26.99 20.34
N TRP A 218 -0.61 -27.28 21.28
CA TRP A 218 -0.35 -28.26 22.34
C TRP A 218 -0.20 -29.68 21.78
N VAL A 219 -1.05 -30.11 20.85
CA VAL A 219 -0.90 -31.41 20.17
C VAL A 219 0.46 -31.50 19.48
N ALA A 220 0.87 -30.45 18.77
CA ALA A 220 2.16 -30.38 18.09
C ALA A 220 3.35 -30.31 19.06
N ALA A 221 3.19 -29.73 20.25
CA ALA A 221 4.23 -29.64 21.27
C ALA A 221 4.40 -30.95 22.05
N VAL A 222 3.30 -31.65 22.36
CA VAL A 222 3.32 -32.85 23.20
C VAL A 222 3.81 -34.07 22.43
N GLN A 223 3.67 -34.10 21.09
CA GLN A 223 4.15 -35.18 20.19
C GLN A 223 4.18 -36.56 20.85
N LEU A 224 3.04 -37.02 21.37
CA LEU A 224 2.94 -38.29 22.10
C LEU A 224 3.44 -39.43 21.20
N GLY A 225 4.70 -39.84 21.41
CA GLY A 225 5.37 -40.96 20.75
C GLY A 225 5.60 -40.84 19.22
N LYS A 226 5.14 -39.78 18.56
CA LYS A 226 5.36 -39.57 17.12
C LYS A 226 6.22 -38.34 16.92
N PHE A 227 7.54 -38.54 16.87
CA PHE A 227 8.42 -37.55 16.26
C PHE A 227 7.88 -37.30 14.85
N ALA A 228 7.54 -36.05 14.54
CA ALA A 228 7.25 -35.70 13.16
C ALA A 228 8.45 -36.16 12.33
N SER A 229 8.24 -37.08 11.38
CA SER A 229 9.29 -37.42 10.41
C SER A 229 9.79 -36.10 9.86
N PRO A 230 11.07 -35.73 10.06
CA PRO A 230 11.56 -34.42 9.68
C PRO A 230 11.21 -34.21 8.21
N GLN A 231 10.40 -33.17 7.93
CA GLN A 231 10.17 -32.79 6.54
C GLN A 231 11.49 -32.25 6.03
N VAL A 232 12.14 -33.03 5.15
CA VAL A 232 13.33 -32.60 4.42
C VAL A 232 12.88 -31.53 3.44
N THR A 233 12.89 -30.27 3.87
CA THR A 233 12.64 -29.11 3.02
C THR A 233 13.96 -28.69 2.37
N GLY A 234 14.24 -29.26 1.21
CA GLY A 234 15.40 -28.91 0.38
C GLY A 234 16.20 -30.13 -0.09
N HIS A 235 16.99 -29.94 -1.14
CA HIS A 235 17.95 -30.95 -1.57
C HIS A 235 19.22 -30.84 -0.72
N TYR A 236 19.66 -31.94 -0.12
CA TYR A 236 20.98 -32.00 0.50
C TYR A 236 22.05 -31.90 -0.60
N PRO A 237 22.86 -30.83 -0.64
CA PRO A 237 23.84 -30.65 -1.72
C PRO A 237 25.05 -31.58 -1.59
N SER A 238 25.18 -32.30 -0.47
CA SER A 238 26.29 -33.23 -0.20
C SER A 238 25.88 -34.26 0.86
N LYS A 239 26.53 -35.43 0.80
CA LYS A 239 26.28 -36.57 1.68
C LYS A 239 26.76 -36.22 3.11
N MET A 240 25.84 -36.13 4.07
CA MET A 240 26.18 -35.84 5.48
C MET A 240 26.53 -37.13 6.21
N PHE A 241 27.72 -37.19 6.79
CA PHE A 241 28.20 -38.34 7.56
C PHE A 241 28.11 -38.13 9.09
N ARG A 242 27.74 -36.92 9.54
CA ARG A 242 27.53 -36.55 10.96
C ARG A 242 26.45 -35.48 11.05
N VAL A 243 25.47 -35.68 11.94
CA VAL A 243 24.48 -34.66 12.32
C VAL A 243 24.36 -34.69 13.84
N GLY A 244 24.89 -33.66 14.51
CA GLY A 244 24.86 -33.47 15.96
C GLY A 244 25.46 -34.61 16.77
N ASP A 245 26.76 -34.57 17.07
CA ASP A 245 27.57 -35.45 17.96
C ASP A 245 27.37 -36.98 17.93
N TYR A 246 26.49 -37.51 17.09
CA TYR A 246 26.28 -38.94 16.89
C TYR A 246 26.95 -39.39 15.58
N GLU A 247 27.76 -40.44 15.66
CA GLU A 247 28.23 -41.19 14.50
C GLU A 247 27.14 -42.18 14.06
N VAL A 248 26.85 -42.20 12.76
CA VAL A 248 25.91 -43.17 12.19
C VAL A 248 26.56 -44.55 12.19
N ILE A 249 26.01 -45.49 12.97
CA ILE A 249 26.38 -46.91 12.93
C ILE A 249 25.98 -47.47 11.55
N ARG A 250 26.90 -48.22 10.94
CA ARG A 250 26.81 -48.82 9.59
C ARG A 250 25.55 -49.66 9.37
#